data_AF-A0A919VPB8-F1
#
_entry.id   AF-A0A919VPB8-F1
#
_cell.length_a   1.000
_cell.length_b   1.000
_cell.length_c   1.000
_cell.angle_alpha   90.00
_cell.angle_beta   90.00
_cell.angle_gamma   90.00
#
_symmetry.space_group_name_H-M   'P 1'
#
loop_
_entity.id
_entity.type
_entity.pdbx_description
1 polymer ?
#
loop_
_entity_poly.entity_id
_entity_poly.type
_entity_poly.pdbx_seq_one_letter_code
_entity_poly.pdbx_strand_id
1 'polypeptide(L)'
;MSYNSVEALREAGIIGGQMSPELEEFYGSLTQQETEVLISTKSRLVALFPDVAAHSQEWSTPEAAEQGFDAAMLCACAIWSGSGAAN
;
A
#
# COMPACT_ATOMS: atom_id res chain seq x y z
N MET A 1 9.65 12.22 24.60
CA MET A 1 9.80 11.05 23.72
C MET A 1 9.55 11.54 22.31
N SER A 2 10.46 11.29 21.36
CA SER A 2 10.22 11.57 19.95
C SER A 2 9.20 10.57 19.42
N TYR A 3 8.23 11.04 18.66
CA TYR A 3 7.25 10.19 17.99
C TYR A 3 7.96 9.26 16.98
N ASN A 4 7.58 7.98 16.94
CA ASN A 4 8.11 6.98 16.02
C ASN A 4 6.99 6.48 15.09
N SER A 5 6.92 7.08 13.90
CA SER A 5 5.92 6.76 12.89
C SER A 5 6.01 5.32 12.39
N VAL A 6 7.22 4.77 12.22
CA VAL A 6 7.43 3.41 11.71
C VAL A 6 6.85 2.38 12.67
N GLU A 7 7.06 2.58 13.97
CA GLU A 7 6.53 1.70 15.01
C GLU A 7 5.00 1.79 15.08
N ALA A 8 4.43 3.00 15.07
CA ALA A 8 2.98 3.20 15.05
C ALA A 8 2.31 2.56 13.81
N LEU A 9 2.93 2.69 12.64
CA LEU A 9 2.43 2.07 11.39
C LEU A 9 2.55 0.54 11.39
N ARG A 10 3.60 0.00 12.04
CA ARG A 10 3.77 -1.45 12.21
C ARG A 10 2.73 -2.02 13.18
N GLU A 11 2.47 -1.34 14.31
CA GLU A 11 1.42 -1.72 15.26
C GLU A 11 0.03 -1.67 14.62
N ALA A 12 -0.22 -0.68 13.76
CA ALA A 12 -1.45 -0.60 12.96
C ALA A 12 -1.53 -1.65 11.84
N GLY A 13 -0.48 -2.45 11.63
CA GLY A 13 -0.37 -3.46 10.58
C GLY A 13 -0.43 -2.88 9.17
N ILE A 14 -0.02 -1.62 8.98
CA ILE A 14 0.12 -1.01 7.65
C ILE A 14 1.43 -1.46 7.02
N ILE A 15 2.49 -1.47 7.83
CA ILE A 15 3.80 -1.95 7.44
C ILE A 15 3.94 -3.40 7.91
N GLY A 16 4.29 -4.29 6.97
CA GLY A 16 4.61 -5.69 7.25
C GLY A 16 5.86 -6.13 6.51
N GLY A 17 6.56 -7.11 7.07
CA GLY A 17 7.73 -7.72 6.43
C GLY A 17 8.96 -6.81 6.34
N GLN A 18 9.87 -7.18 5.44
CA GLN A 18 11.11 -6.45 5.17
C GLN A 18 10.82 -5.37 4.12
N MET A 19 11.14 -4.11 4.46
CA MET A 19 10.98 -2.96 3.55
C MET A 19 12.29 -2.65 2.84
N SER A 20 12.22 -1.92 1.72
CA SER A 20 13.41 -1.30 1.15
C SER A 20 13.87 -0.11 2.01
N PRO A 21 15.16 0.25 2.00
CA PRO A 21 15.67 1.38 2.79
C PRO A 21 14.95 2.71 2.50
N GLU A 22 14.54 2.93 1.25
CA GLU A 22 13.84 4.16 0.83
C GLU A 22 12.44 4.25 1.44
N LEU A 23 11.75 3.11 1.56
CA LEU A 23 10.45 3.02 2.21
C LEU A 23 10.56 3.22 3.73
N GLU A 24 11.61 2.70 4.35
CA GLU A 24 11.89 2.91 5.77
C GLU A 24 12.13 4.39 6.08
N GLU A 25 12.95 5.06 5.27
CA GLU A 25 13.23 6.49 5.41
C GLU A 25 11.96 7.33 5.21
N PHE A 26 11.17 7.02 4.17
CA PHE A 26 9.91 7.71 3.92
C PHE A 26 8.96 7.60 5.12
N TYR A 27 8.69 6.38 5.60
CA TYR A 27 7.79 6.20 6.74
C TYR A 27 8.36 6.79 8.03
N GLY A 28 9.68 6.74 8.23
CA GLY A 28 10.37 7.39 9.36
C GLY A 28 10.31 8.92 9.35
N SER A 29 10.10 9.54 8.19
CA SER A 29 9.98 10.99 8.06
C SER A 29 8.59 11.56 8.39
N LEU A 30 7.58 10.69 8.52
CA LEU A 30 6.19 11.13 8.73
C LEU A 30 5.96 11.78 10.08
N THR A 31 5.16 12.85 10.05
CA THR A 31 4.63 13.46 11.27
C THR A 31 3.59 12.56 11.94
N GLN A 32 3.28 12.89 13.20
CA GLN A 32 2.20 12.23 13.92
C GLN A 32 0.86 12.36 13.20
N GLN A 33 0.50 13.56 12.73
CA GLN A 33 -0.77 13.77 12.04
C GLN A 33 -0.86 12.98 10.74
N GLU A 34 0.20 12.93 9.93
CA GLU A 34 0.22 12.14 8.69
C GLU A 34 0.07 10.65 8.97
N THR A 35 0.73 10.17 10.02
CA THR A 35 0.59 8.77 10.44
C THR A 35 -0.84 8.44 10.89
N GLU A 36 -1.45 9.31 11.69
CA GLU A 36 -2.84 9.15 12.13
C GLU A 36 -3.81 9.13 10.94
N VAL A 37 -3.57 9.95 9.92
CA VAL A 37 -4.35 9.93 8.68
C VAL A 37 -4.25 8.57 7.99
N LEU A 38 -3.05 8.01 7.85
CA LEU A 38 -2.85 6.68 7.24
C LEU A 38 -3.58 5.57 8.02
N ILE A 39 -3.44 5.57 9.35
CA ILE A 39 -4.13 4.63 10.24
C ILE A 39 -5.64 4.75 10.10
N SER A 40 -6.16 5.98 10.17
CA SER A 40 -7.61 6.23 10.05
C SER A 40 -8.17 5.82 8.69
N THR A 41 -7.37 6.00 7.62
CA THR A 41 -7.75 5.64 6.26
C THR A 41 -7.86 4.13 6.11
N LYS A 42 -6.89 3.37 6.62
CA LYS A 42 -6.96 1.91 6.66
C LYS A 42 -8.24 1.45 7.37
N SER A 43 -8.53 1.97 8.57
CA SER A 43 -9.72 1.60 9.31
C SER A 43 -11.02 1.90 8.56
N ARG A 44 -11.10 3.07 7.89
CA ARG A 44 -12.26 3.46 7.08
C ARG A 44 -12.43 2.58 5.85
N LEU A 45 -11.34 2.22 5.17
CA LEU A 45 -11.40 1.33 4.00
C LEU A 45 -11.91 -0.05 4.38
N VAL A 46 -11.44 -0.62 5.49
CA VAL A 46 -11.94 -1.90 6.00
C VAL A 46 -13.42 -1.82 6.36
N ALA A 47 -13.88 -0.71 6.94
CA ALA A 47 -15.28 -0.53 7.32
C ALA A 47 -16.22 -0.32 6.11
N LEU A 48 -15.76 0.42 5.09
CA LEU A 48 -16.56 0.73 3.90
C LEU A 48 -16.52 -0.38 2.85
N PHE A 49 -15.41 -1.12 2.79
CA PHE A 49 -15.14 -2.14 1.78
C PHE A 49 -14.62 -3.42 2.45
N PRO A 50 -15.44 -4.10 3.26
CA PRO A 50 -15.03 -5.29 3.99
C PRO A 50 -14.56 -6.42 3.06
N ASP A 51 -15.19 -6.56 1.88
CA ASP A 51 -14.82 -7.56 0.89
C ASP A 51 -13.43 -7.28 0.30
N VAL A 52 -13.09 -6.01 0.06
CA VAL A 52 -11.75 -5.62 -0.42
C VAL A 52 -10.69 -5.97 0.64
N ALA A 53 -10.98 -5.72 1.91
CA ALA A 53 -10.08 -6.07 3.00
C ALA A 53 -9.95 -7.59 3.20
N ALA A 54 -11.03 -8.36 2.98
CA ALA A 54 -11.02 -9.81 3.08
C ALA A 54 -10.14 -10.46 2.00
N HIS A 55 -10.06 -9.84 0.82
CA HIS A 55 -9.27 -10.33 -0.32
C HIS A 55 -7.94 -9.59 -0.52
N SER A 56 -7.60 -8.60 0.30
CA SER A 56 -6.39 -7.78 0.12
C SER A 56 -5.09 -8.47 0.49
N GLN A 57 -5.13 -9.63 1.16
CA GLN A 57 -3.91 -10.37 1.52
C GLN A 57 -3.38 -11.24 0.38
N GLU A 58 -4.23 -11.53 -0.61
CA GLU A 58 -3.87 -12.22 -1.84
C GLU A 58 -4.07 -11.25 -2.99
N TRP A 59 -3.08 -10.37 -3.21
CA TRP A 59 -2.97 -9.74 -4.52
C TRP A 59 -2.56 -10.83 -5.48
N SER A 60 -3.55 -11.49 -6.10
CA SER A 60 -3.28 -12.43 -7.17
C SER A 60 -2.58 -11.71 -8.30
N THR A 61 -1.51 -12.31 -8.81
CA THR A 61 -0.96 -11.92 -10.10
C THR A 61 -2.11 -11.92 -11.11
N PRO A 62 -2.30 -10.87 -11.92
CA PRO A 62 -3.41 -10.85 -12.87
C PRO A 62 -3.32 -12.09 -13.77
N GLU A 63 -4.45 -12.73 -14.07
CA GLU A 63 -4.52 -13.92 -14.95
C GLU A 63 -3.84 -13.67 -16.31
N ALA A 64 -3.80 -12.41 -16.76
CA ALA A 64 -3.06 -11.95 -17.93
C ALA A 64 -1.54 -12.28 -17.86
N ALA A 65 -0.93 -12.22 -16.67
CA ALA A 65 0.47 -12.57 -16.46
C ALA A 65 0.75 -14.07 -16.68
N GLU A 66 -0.23 -14.95 -16.41
CA GLU A 66 -0.09 -16.40 -16.63
C GLU A 66 -0.07 -16.76 -18.11
N GLN A 67 -0.66 -15.91 -18.96
CA GLN A 67 -0.70 -16.08 -20.41
C GLN A 67 0.45 -15.37 -21.13
N GLY A 68 1.43 -14.85 -20.38
CA GLY A 68 2.59 -14.14 -20.94
C GLY A 68 2.28 -12.74 -21.46
N PHE A 69 1.10 -12.20 -21.17
CA PHE A 69 0.83 -10.78 -21.39
C PHE A 69 1.44 -9.97 -20.24
N ASP A 70 2.05 -8.84 -20.58
CA ASP A 70 2.46 -7.88 -19.58
C ASP A 70 1.21 -7.36 -18.86
N ALA A 71 1.04 -7.79 -17.61
CA ALA A 71 -0.07 -7.37 -16.77
C ALA A 71 -0.14 -5.84 -16.61
N ALA A 72 0.98 -5.12 -16.80
CA ALA A 72 1.01 -3.66 -16.79
C ALA A 72 0.25 -3.04 -17.98
N MET A 73 0.10 -3.76 -19.11
CA MET A 73 -0.67 -3.27 -20.26
C MET A 73 -2.19 -3.42 -20.10
N LEU A 74 -2.64 -4.42 -19.34
CA LEU A 74 -4.07 -4.77 -19.23
C LEU A 74 -4.68 -4.39 -17.89
N CYS A 75 -3.89 -4.38 -16.83
CA CYS A 75 -4.32 -3.86 -15.57
C CYS A 75 -4.24 -2.33 -15.61
N ALA A 76 -5.35 -1.65 -15.32
CA ALA A 76 -5.37 -0.22 -14.99
C ALA A 76 -4.48 0.14 -13.76
N CYS A 77 -3.74 -0.83 -13.23
CA CYS A 77 -2.61 -0.68 -12.33
C CYS A 77 -1.70 0.51 -12.71
N ALA A 78 -1.40 0.73 -14.01
CA ALA A 78 -0.61 1.89 -14.46
C ALA A 78 -1.26 3.26 -14.18
N ILE A 79 -2.59 3.31 -14.12
CA ILE A 79 -3.37 4.51 -13.75
C ILE A 79 -3.27 4.75 -12.23
N TRP A 80 -3.18 3.68 -11.43
CA TRP A 80 -3.07 3.77 -9.97
C TRP A 80 -1.63 3.91 -9.45
N SER A 81 -0.63 3.36 -10.14
CA SER A 81 0.77 3.36 -9.73
C SER A 81 1.55 4.61 -10.13
N GLY A 82 0.91 5.59 -10.79
CA GLY A 82 1.55 6.83 -11.25
C GLY A 82 2.68 6.62 -12.28
N SER A 83 2.91 5.39 -12.73
CA SER A 83 3.94 5.02 -13.71
C SER A 83 3.43 5.06 -15.15
N GLY A 84 2.33 5.76 -15.39
CA GLY A 84 1.84 6.05 -16.73
C GLY A 84 2.88 6.85 -17.51
N ALA A 85 3.72 6.16 -18.27
CA ALA A 85 4.52 6.80 -19.30
C ALA A 85 3.54 7.40 -20.31
N ALA A 86 3.47 8.74 -20.32
CA ALA A 86 2.85 9.49 -21.38
C ALA A 86 3.63 9.19 -22.68
N ASN A 87 2.93 8.60 -23.65
CA ASN A 87 3.25 8.77 -25.07
C ASN A 87 2.24 9.73 -25.66
#